data_AF-A0AAV5TUX2-F1
#
_entry.id   AF-A0AAV5TUX2-F1
#
_cell.length_a   1.000
_cell.length_b   1.000
_cell.length_c   1.000
_cell.angle_alpha   90.00
_cell.angle_beta   90.00
_cell.angle_gamma   90.00
#
_symmetry.space_group_name_H-M   'P 1'
#
loop_
_entity.id
_entity.type
_entity.pdbx_description
1 polymer ?
#
loop_
_entity_poly.entity_id
_entity_poly.type
_entity_poly.pdbx_seq_one_letter_code
_entity_poly.pdbx_strand_id
1 'polypeptide(L)'
;MEILALPDLFLRKLMRTMEIDYRMRLRLVSRAFEKLVADTHAGYFADGSIHTYLDYNTIDESDPNSRAAEMIIICFGDKSFTFVAKPEILSQFLHLRNRLFSGISFGAFGFKLIVDSIPIDFTRQIVKQFKIGHLRLHLNTETHLENSRKLIADFPRSTYTMYLQQFMPEVEQLLSLPPMKEMHMVVPRTPSISAATFFQLITAHKLLHIYRESVAINWQELKHAMQMISCDARERTARVIVRNDSMVGWLRSEGLSESTEPRTICRGFELIANRTPQQSAEDDHDND
;
A
#
# COMPACT_ATOMS: atom_id res chain seq x y z
N MET A 1 -31.23 35.75 -4.92
CA MET A 1 -31.05 35.09 -6.23
C MET A 1 -31.38 33.62 -6.04
N GLU A 2 -32.34 33.08 -6.79
CA GLU A 2 -32.75 31.67 -6.66
C GLU A 2 -31.75 30.76 -7.39
N ILE A 3 -30.70 30.32 -6.70
CA ILE A 3 -29.67 29.43 -7.28
C ILE A 3 -30.30 28.20 -7.93
N LEU A 4 -31.33 27.62 -7.29
CA LEU A 4 -32.02 26.43 -7.79
C LEU A 4 -32.88 26.67 -9.05
N ALA A 5 -33.15 27.92 -9.42
CA ALA A 5 -33.83 28.27 -10.67
C ALA A 5 -32.88 28.28 -11.89
N LEU A 6 -31.57 28.13 -11.67
CA LEU A 6 -30.60 28.06 -12.76
C LEU A 6 -30.80 26.76 -13.58
N PRO A 7 -30.58 26.80 -14.91
CA PRO A 7 -30.61 25.58 -15.72
C PRO A 7 -29.60 24.54 -15.23
N ASP A 8 -29.96 23.26 -15.33
CA ASP A 8 -29.18 22.13 -14.81
C ASP A 8 -27.71 22.13 -15.27
N LEU A 9 -27.43 22.54 -16.51
CA LEU A 9 -26.06 22.67 -17.01
C LEU A 9 -25.20 23.62 -16.16
N PHE A 10 -25.76 24.74 -15.71
CA PHE A 10 -25.05 25.71 -14.86
C PHE A 10 -24.89 25.17 -13.45
N LEU A 11 -25.92 24.52 -12.89
CA LEU A 11 -25.84 23.86 -11.59
C LEU A 11 -24.73 22.80 -11.59
N ARG A 12 -24.67 21.93 -12.61
CA ARG A 12 -23.60 20.92 -12.74
C ARG A 12 -22.21 21.55 -12.88
N LYS A 13 -22.09 22.64 -13.65
CA LYS A 13 -20.81 23.37 -13.77
C LYS A 13 -20.38 23.95 -12.42
N LEU A 14 -21.30 24.60 -11.70
CA LEU A 14 -21.06 25.11 -10.36
C LEU A 14 -20.63 23.99 -9.40
N MET A 15 -21.37 22.88 -9.36
CA MET A 15 -21.05 21.76 -8.47
C MET A 15 -19.68 21.12 -8.75
N ARG A 16 -19.19 21.18 -10.00
CA ARG A 16 -17.85 20.67 -10.38
C ARG A 16 -16.71 21.55 -9.89
N THR A 17 -16.95 22.85 -9.72
CA THR A 17 -15.94 23.80 -9.25
C THR A 17 -15.96 23.99 -7.73
N MET A 18 -17.01 23.50 -7.06
CA MET A 18 -17.13 23.59 -5.60
C MET A 18 -16.24 22.55 -4.91
N GLU A 19 -15.46 22.99 -3.94
CA GLU A 19 -14.73 22.08 -3.06
C GLU A 19 -15.68 21.20 -2.26
N ILE A 20 -15.19 20.02 -1.86
CA ILE A 20 -16.01 19.02 -1.20
C ILE A 20 -16.64 19.57 0.09
N ASP A 21 -15.94 20.40 0.85
CA ASP A 21 -16.44 21.02 2.09
C ASP A 21 -17.66 21.90 1.84
N TYR A 22 -17.63 22.72 0.78
CA TYR A 22 -18.79 23.53 0.41
C TYR A 22 -19.95 22.66 -0.05
N ARG A 23 -19.68 21.57 -0.78
CA ARG A 23 -20.73 20.61 -1.17
C ARG A 23 -21.35 19.92 0.05
N MET A 24 -20.53 19.60 1.06
CA MET A 24 -20.98 19.05 2.34
C MET A 24 -21.85 20.04 3.12
N ARG A 25 -21.53 21.34 3.10
CA ARG A 25 -22.36 22.38 3.75
C ARG A 25 -23.64 22.68 2.96
N LEU A 26 -23.56 22.72 1.64
CA LEU A 26 -24.68 23.07 0.76
C LEU A 26 -25.86 22.11 0.94
N ARG A 27 -25.60 20.82 1.17
CA ARG A 27 -26.69 19.85 1.41
C ARG A 27 -27.51 20.16 2.66
N LEU A 28 -26.91 20.81 3.66
CA LEU A 28 -27.56 21.09 4.93
C LEU A 28 -28.57 22.25 4.81
N VAL A 29 -28.56 22.95 3.67
CA VAL A 29 -29.45 24.09 3.41
C VAL A 29 -30.88 23.62 3.14
N SER A 30 -31.08 22.65 2.26
CA SER A 30 -32.42 22.12 1.93
C SER A 30 -32.36 20.76 1.23
N ARG A 31 -33.49 20.03 1.18
CA ARG A 31 -33.63 18.76 0.44
C ARG A 31 -33.31 18.90 -1.05
N ALA A 32 -33.59 20.06 -1.64
CA ALA A 32 -33.29 20.32 -3.05
C ALA A 32 -31.79 20.43 -3.31
N PHE A 33 -31.06 21.13 -2.42
CA PHE A 33 -29.60 21.19 -2.48
C PHE A 33 -28.95 19.83 -2.16
N GLU A 34 -29.51 19.09 -1.21
CA GLU A 34 -29.07 17.73 -0.93
C GLU A 34 -29.14 16.85 -2.17
N LYS A 35 -30.29 16.85 -2.86
CA LYS A 35 -30.48 16.12 -4.12
C LYS A 35 -29.50 16.61 -5.20
N LEU A 36 -29.31 17.92 -5.34
CA LEU A 36 -28.37 18.48 -6.31
C LEU A 36 -26.92 18.00 -6.05
N VAL A 37 -26.49 17.96 -4.79
CA VAL A 37 -25.15 17.48 -4.42
C VAL A 37 -25.03 15.98 -4.71
N ALA A 38 -26.04 15.19 -4.36
CA ALA A 38 -26.07 13.74 -4.59
C ALA A 38 -26.04 13.39 -6.09
N ASP A 39 -26.78 14.13 -6.93
CA ASP A 39 -26.93 13.87 -8.36
C ASP A 39 -25.75 14.39 -9.20
N THR A 40 -24.79 15.10 -8.58
CA THR A 40 -23.63 15.68 -9.28
C THR A 40 -22.33 14.96 -9.00
N HIS A 41 -21.55 14.73 -10.08
CA HIS A 41 -20.23 14.09 -10.04
C HIS A 41 -19.31 14.85 -9.09
N ALA A 42 -18.85 14.17 -8.03
CA ALA A 42 -18.03 14.81 -7.00
C ALA A 42 -16.60 15.14 -7.41
N GLY A 43 -16.20 14.62 -8.56
CA GLY A 43 -14.94 15.01 -9.20
C GLY A 43 -13.90 13.91 -9.06
N TYR A 44 -12.66 14.34 -9.19
CA TYR A 44 -11.48 13.50 -9.08
C TYR A 44 -10.71 13.86 -7.82
N PHE A 45 -10.36 12.85 -7.04
CA PHE A 45 -9.42 12.95 -5.93
C PHE A 45 -8.15 12.19 -6.32
N ALA A 46 -6.99 12.77 -6.04
CA ALA A 46 -5.73 12.08 -6.30
C ALA A 46 -5.61 10.81 -5.46
N ASP A 47 -6.05 10.87 -4.20
CA ASP A 47 -5.90 9.81 -3.22
C ASP A 47 -7.14 9.69 -2.31
N GLY A 48 -7.33 8.52 -1.72
CA GLY A 48 -8.37 8.20 -0.76
C GLY A 48 -8.08 6.89 -0.06
N SER A 49 -8.78 6.61 1.03
CA SER A 49 -8.54 5.37 1.78
C SER A 49 -9.62 5.01 2.79
N ILE A 50 -9.59 3.75 3.22
CA ILE A 50 -10.28 3.24 4.41
C ILE A 50 -9.22 2.58 5.30
N HIS A 51 -9.13 3.05 6.54
CA HIS A 51 -8.22 2.54 7.56
C HIS A 51 -8.99 2.09 8.78
N THR A 52 -8.50 1.05 9.46
CA THR A 52 -8.97 0.67 10.79
C THR A 52 -7.82 0.64 11.79
N TYR A 53 -8.12 0.97 13.04
CA TYR A 53 -7.16 0.92 14.14
C TYR A 53 -7.88 0.71 15.48
N LEU A 54 -7.13 0.32 16.50
CA LEU A 54 -7.62 0.21 17.88
C LEU A 54 -7.27 1.50 18.63
N ASP A 55 -8.26 2.14 19.24
CA ASP A 55 -8.06 3.29 20.11
C ASP A 55 -7.90 2.80 21.56
N TYR A 56 -6.65 2.73 22.01
CA TYR A 56 -6.33 2.28 23.36
C TYR A 56 -6.72 3.29 24.45
N ASN A 57 -7.01 4.55 24.09
CA ASN A 57 -7.45 5.55 25.08
C ASN A 57 -8.89 5.31 25.55
N THR A 58 -9.63 4.42 24.89
CA THR A 58 -10.98 4.04 25.32
C THR A 58 -11.00 2.88 26.30
N ILE A 59 -9.83 2.35 26.67
CA ILE A 59 -9.74 1.30 27.68
C ILE A 59 -9.97 1.93 29.04
N ASP A 60 -10.99 1.45 29.73
CA ASP A 60 -11.22 1.73 31.14
C ASP A 60 -10.33 0.79 31.96
N GLU A 61 -9.25 1.30 32.53
CA GLU A 61 -8.30 0.53 33.34
C GLU A 61 -8.95 -0.08 34.60
N SER A 62 -10.12 0.43 35.01
CA SER A 62 -10.85 -0.10 36.16
C SER A 62 -11.71 -1.32 35.82
N ASP A 63 -12.04 -1.54 34.54
CA ASP A 63 -12.78 -2.71 34.08
C ASP A 63 -11.84 -3.69 33.34
N PRO A 64 -11.55 -4.87 33.91
CA PRO A 64 -10.68 -5.87 33.27
C PRO A 64 -11.24 -6.42 31.94
N ASN A 65 -12.52 -6.18 31.64
CA ASN A 65 -13.15 -6.56 30.38
C ASN A 65 -13.16 -5.42 29.35
N SER A 66 -12.67 -4.22 29.72
CA SER A 66 -12.60 -3.10 28.80
C SER A 66 -11.62 -3.41 27.66
N ARG A 67 -12.07 -3.16 26.43
CA ARG A 67 -11.27 -3.37 25.22
C ARG A 67 -11.14 -2.07 24.47
N ALA A 68 -10.01 -1.90 23.78
CA ALA A 68 -9.80 -0.77 22.87
C ALA A 68 -10.93 -0.73 21.84
N ALA A 69 -11.46 0.47 21.60
CA ALA A 69 -12.51 0.66 20.61
C ALA A 69 -11.91 0.51 19.22
N GLU A 70 -12.62 -0.22 18.36
CA GLU A 70 -12.27 -0.32 16.96
C GLU A 70 -12.75 0.93 16.23
N MET A 71 -11.83 1.62 15.59
CA MET A 71 -12.07 2.88 14.89
C MET A 71 -11.91 2.68 13.39
N ILE A 72 -12.76 3.36 12.61
CA ILE A 72 -12.64 3.46 11.15
C ILE A 72 -12.33 4.90 10.78
N ILE A 73 -11.37 5.08 9.88
CA ILE A 73 -11.10 6.34 9.20
C ILE A 73 -11.35 6.16 7.70
N ILE A 74 -12.15 7.04 7.11
CA ILE A 74 -12.39 7.10 5.67
C ILE A 74 -11.88 8.44 5.17
N CYS A 75 -10.89 8.40 4.28
CA CYS A 75 -10.26 9.59 3.72
C CYS A 75 -10.68 9.80 2.26
N PHE A 76 -11.07 11.04 1.92
CA PHE A 76 -11.31 11.50 0.56
C PHE A 76 -10.44 12.73 0.30
N GLY A 77 -9.29 12.56 -0.37
CA GLY A 77 -8.29 13.61 -0.51
C GLY A 77 -7.73 14.03 0.86
N ASP A 78 -7.88 15.32 1.19
CA ASP A 78 -7.44 15.94 2.44
C ASP A 78 -8.47 15.87 3.58
N LYS A 79 -9.65 15.27 3.34
CA LYS A 79 -10.73 15.15 4.34
C LYS A 79 -10.81 13.75 4.89
N SER A 80 -11.11 13.63 6.18
CA SER A 80 -11.29 12.34 6.86
C SER A 80 -12.55 12.30 7.71
N PHE A 81 -13.22 11.15 7.71
CA PHE A 81 -14.31 10.81 8.61
C PHE A 81 -13.84 9.74 9.57
N THR A 82 -13.93 9.99 10.87
CA THR A 82 -13.49 9.06 11.91
C THR A 82 -14.66 8.71 12.82
N PHE A 83 -14.90 7.42 13.04
CA PHE A 83 -15.99 6.94 13.90
C PHE A 83 -15.72 5.52 14.42
N VAL A 84 -16.45 5.13 15.46
CA VAL A 84 -16.38 3.80 16.07
C VAL A 84 -17.06 2.77 15.16
N ALA A 85 -16.44 1.60 14.99
CA ALA A 85 -16.87 0.50 14.13
C ALA A 85 -18.09 -0.29 14.67
N LYS A 86 -19.16 0.38 15.11
CA LYS A 86 -20.38 -0.30 15.58
C LYS A 86 -21.37 -0.53 14.44
N PRO A 87 -22.04 -1.70 14.34
CA PRO A 87 -22.96 -2.02 13.24
C PRO A 87 -24.01 -0.93 12.93
N GLU A 88 -24.53 -0.28 13.96
CA GLU A 88 -25.52 0.80 13.83
C GLU A 88 -24.90 2.03 13.19
N ILE A 89 -23.67 2.38 13.58
CA ILE A 89 -22.89 3.50 13.03
C ILE A 89 -22.50 3.19 11.59
N LEU A 90 -22.07 1.97 11.28
CA LEU A 90 -21.77 1.52 9.91
C LEU A 90 -23.00 1.69 9.00
N SER A 91 -24.17 1.26 9.49
CA SER A 91 -25.43 1.37 8.74
C SER A 91 -25.83 2.83 8.50
N GLN A 92 -25.71 3.68 9.53
CA GLN A 92 -25.95 5.13 9.41
C GLN A 92 -24.97 5.78 8.42
N PHE A 93 -23.69 5.40 8.48
CA PHE A 93 -22.69 5.90 7.56
C PHE A 93 -22.99 5.50 6.12
N LEU A 94 -23.39 4.25 5.86
CA LEU A 94 -23.79 3.81 4.52
C LEU A 94 -25.01 4.59 4.01
N HIS A 95 -26.00 4.81 4.87
CA HIS A 95 -27.17 5.62 4.52
C HIS A 95 -26.77 7.06 4.16
N LEU A 96 -25.89 7.67 4.96
CA LEU A 96 -25.35 8.99 4.68
C LEU A 96 -24.59 8.97 3.34
N ARG A 97 -23.63 8.05 3.17
CA ARG A 97 -22.79 7.89 1.97
C ARG A 97 -23.60 7.80 0.70
N ASN A 98 -24.68 7.04 0.69
CA ASN A 98 -25.55 6.90 -0.49
C ASN A 98 -26.26 8.20 -0.88
N ARG A 99 -26.32 9.17 0.03
CA ARG A 99 -26.85 10.53 -0.19
C ARG A 99 -25.76 11.57 -0.47
N LEU A 100 -24.49 11.23 -0.27
CA LEU A 100 -23.41 12.22 -0.33
C LEU A 100 -23.05 12.57 -1.78
N PHE A 101 -22.69 11.59 -2.60
CA PHE A 101 -22.00 11.84 -3.85
C PHE A 101 -22.24 10.72 -4.88
N SER A 102 -22.63 11.09 -6.09
CA SER A 102 -22.50 10.21 -7.26
C SER A 102 -21.19 10.51 -8.00
N GLY A 103 -20.66 9.51 -8.71
CA GLY A 103 -19.50 9.66 -9.58
C GLY A 103 -18.28 10.26 -8.89
N ILE A 104 -17.69 9.52 -7.94
CA ILE A 104 -16.38 9.87 -7.40
C ILE A 104 -15.32 9.10 -8.19
N SER A 105 -14.25 9.77 -8.59
CA SER A 105 -13.07 9.11 -9.16
C SER A 105 -11.85 9.31 -8.26
N PHE A 106 -11.07 8.25 -8.05
CA PHE A 106 -9.83 8.26 -7.31
C PHE A 106 -8.66 7.86 -8.20
N GLY A 107 -7.55 8.59 -8.13
CA GLY A 107 -6.28 8.18 -8.72
C GLY A 107 -5.77 6.91 -8.06
N ALA A 108 -5.58 6.96 -6.75
CA ALA A 108 -5.28 5.82 -5.90
C ALA A 108 -6.27 5.72 -4.73
N PHE A 109 -6.59 4.50 -4.31
CA PHE A 109 -7.41 4.26 -3.13
C PHE A 109 -6.82 3.12 -2.27
N GLY A 110 -6.62 3.39 -0.99
CA GLY A 110 -5.98 2.44 -0.06
C GLY A 110 -6.96 1.75 0.89
N PHE A 111 -6.75 0.46 1.12
CA PHE A 111 -7.43 -0.31 2.16
C PHE A 111 -6.37 -0.79 3.16
N LYS A 112 -6.42 -0.25 4.38
CA LYS A 112 -5.59 -0.68 5.50
C LYS A 112 -6.50 -1.13 6.64
N LEU A 113 -7.08 -2.30 6.44
CA LEU A 113 -7.90 -2.96 7.44
C LEU A 113 -6.93 -3.75 8.33
N ILE A 114 -6.79 -3.32 9.59
CA ILE A 114 -5.96 -4.00 10.59
C ILE A 114 -6.82 -5.00 11.37
N VAL A 115 -8.10 -4.71 11.51
CA VAL A 115 -9.06 -5.49 12.30
C VAL A 115 -10.04 -6.21 11.36
N ASP A 116 -10.21 -7.52 11.57
CA ASP A 116 -11.11 -8.39 10.78
C ASP A 116 -12.60 -8.12 11.06
N SER A 117 -12.92 -7.30 12.06
CA SER A 117 -14.29 -7.01 12.50
C SER A 117 -15.10 -6.22 11.48
N ILE A 118 -14.46 -5.52 10.54
CA ILE A 118 -15.16 -4.75 9.52
C ILE A 118 -15.64 -5.67 8.41
N PRO A 119 -16.97 -5.81 8.21
CA PRO A 119 -17.49 -6.65 7.16
C PRO A 119 -17.05 -6.14 5.79
N ILE A 120 -16.56 -7.03 4.93
CA ILE A 120 -16.17 -6.66 3.57
C ILE A 120 -17.32 -6.04 2.78
N ASP A 121 -18.57 -6.46 3.04
CA ASP A 121 -19.74 -5.90 2.38
C ASP A 121 -19.99 -4.42 2.73
N PHE A 122 -19.61 -3.97 3.93
CA PHE A 122 -19.63 -2.56 4.27
C PHE A 122 -18.63 -1.78 3.40
N THR A 123 -17.38 -2.26 3.36
CA THR A 123 -16.31 -1.67 2.55
C THR A 123 -16.69 -1.61 1.07
N ARG A 124 -17.20 -2.70 0.50
CA ARG A 124 -17.68 -2.78 -0.88
C ARG A 124 -18.81 -1.80 -1.15
N GLN A 125 -19.78 -1.66 -0.24
CA GLN A 125 -20.87 -0.69 -0.38
C GLN A 125 -20.38 0.76 -0.39
N ILE A 126 -19.36 1.10 0.41
CA ILE A 126 -18.76 2.44 0.38
C ILE A 126 -18.14 2.74 -0.98
N VAL A 127 -17.44 1.77 -1.58
CA VAL A 127 -16.67 2.02 -2.81
C VAL A 127 -17.42 1.66 -4.09
N LYS A 128 -18.61 1.07 -3.99
CA LYS A 128 -19.41 0.55 -5.14
C LYS A 128 -19.60 1.53 -6.30
N GLN A 129 -19.67 2.83 -6.02
CA GLN A 129 -19.90 3.86 -7.05
C GLN A 129 -18.63 4.66 -7.39
N PHE A 130 -17.48 4.23 -6.88
CA PHE A 130 -16.21 4.90 -7.16
C PHE A 130 -15.61 4.36 -8.45
N LYS A 131 -14.94 5.23 -9.19
CA LYS A 131 -14.00 4.84 -10.24
C LYS A 131 -12.60 4.93 -9.64
N ILE A 132 -11.93 3.81 -9.47
CA ILE A 132 -10.61 3.77 -8.84
C ILE A 132 -9.56 3.44 -9.92
N GLY A 133 -8.54 4.26 -10.08
CA GLY A 133 -7.45 4.00 -11.03
C GLY A 133 -6.45 2.96 -10.49
N HIS A 134 -6.14 3.05 -9.20
CA HIS A 134 -5.15 2.21 -8.55
C HIS A 134 -5.60 1.81 -7.14
N LEU A 135 -5.52 0.52 -6.80
CA LEU A 135 -5.86 -0.03 -5.50
C LEU A 135 -4.61 -0.36 -4.71
N ARG A 136 -4.53 0.11 -3.46
CA ARG A 136 -3.48 -0.26 -2.50
C ARG A 136 -4.09 -1.13 -1.41
N LEU A 137 -3.60 -2.35 -1.26
CA LEU A 137 -4.20 -3.36 -0.38
C LEU A 137 -3.19 -3.76 0.68
N HIS A 138 -3.46 -3.48 1.96
CA HIS A 138 -2.63 -3.94 3.07
C HIS A 138 -3.24 -5.19 3.69
N LEU A 139 -2.47 -6.27 3.71
CA LEU A 139 -2.88 -7.59 4.16
C LEU A 139 -2.08 -8.00 5.38
N ASN A 140 -2.79 -8.38 6.44
CA ASN A 140 -2.21 -8.87 7.69
C ASN A 140 -2.74 -10.26 8.10
N THR A 141 -3.76 -10.76 7.39
CA THR A 141 -4.45 -12.02 7.71
C THR A 141 -4.92 -12.67 6.41
N GLU A 142 -5.27 -13.96 6.47
CA GLU A 142 -5.88 -14.67 5.35
C GLU A 142 -7.26 -14.08 5.00
N THR A 143 -8.04 -13.67 6.01
CA THR A 143 -9.30 -12.94 5.82
C THR A 143 -9.11 -11.67 5.00
N HIS A 144 -8.05 -10.90 5.27
CA HIS A 144 -7.71 -9.72 4.48
C HIS A 144 -7.38 -10.06 3.03
N LEU A 145 -6.67 -11.17 2.77
CA LEU A 145 -6.37 -11.65 1.43
C LEU A 145 -7.64 -11.99 0.64
N GLU A 146 -8.55 -12.77 1.23
CA GLU A 146 -9.83 -13.13 0.61
C GLU A 146 -10.72 -11.91 0.35
N ASN A 147 -10.79 -11.00 1.31
CA ASN A 147 -11.52 -9.75 1.14
C ASN A 147 -10.92 -8.87 0.03
N SER A 148 -9.60 -8.88 -0.11
CA SER A 148 -8.91 -8.14 -1.15
C SER A 148 -9.11 -8.74 -2.54
N ARG A 149 -9.22 -10.07 -2.65
CA ARG A 149 -9.61 -10.74 -3.91
C ARG A 149 -11.01 -10.30 -4.36
N LYS A 150 -11.97 -10.19 -3.43
CA LYS A 150 -13.31 -9.64 -3.72
C LYS A 150 -13.26 -8.20 -4.21
N LEU A 151 -12.43 -7.34 -3.59
CA LEU A 151 -12.25 -5.97 -4.04
C LEU A 151 -11.60 -5.89 -5.42
N ILE A 152 -10.56 -6.69 -5.69
CA ILE A 152 -9.94 -6.75 -7.02
C ILE A 152 -10.98 -7.11 -8.10
N ALA A 153 -11.85 -8.09 -7.81
CA ALA A 153 -12.92 -8.51 -8.72
C ALA A 153 -13.95 -7.40 -9.00
N ASP A 154 -14.24 -6.53 -8.02
CA ASP A 154 -15.12 -5.37 -8.20
C ASP A 154 -14.48 -4.26 -9.07
N PHE A 155 -13.16 -4.25 -9.20
CA PHE A 155 -12.38 -3.21 -9.88
C PHE A 155 -11.42 -3.80 -10.93
N PRO A 156 -11.92 -4.47 -11.99
CA PRO A 156 -11.10 -5.20 -12.95
C PRO A 156 -10.26 -4.30 -13.87
N ARG A 157 -10.54 -2.99 -13.90
CA ARG A 157 -9.78 -2.00 -14.71
C ARG A 157 -8.71 -1.26 -13.91
N SER A 158 -8.69 -1.43 -12.59
CA SER A 158 -7.71 -0.78 -11.74
C SER A 158 -6.36 -1.50 -11.85
N THR A 159 -5.28 -0.77 -11.59
CA THR A 159 -4.00 -1.40 -11.26
C THR A 159 -3.92 -1.66 -9.76
N TYR A 160 -3.02 -2.53 -9.32
CA TYR A 160 -2.96 -2.97 -7.92
C TYR A 160 -1.55 -2.86 -7.35
N THR A 161 -1.47 -2.46 -6.09
CA THR A 161 -0.31 -2.62 -5.22
C THR A 161 -0.75 -3.38 -3.96
N MET A 162 0.03 -4.39 -3.58
CA MET A 162 -0.24 -5.21 -2.40
C MET A 162 0.89 -5.11 -1.38
N TYR A 163 0.52 -4.94 -0.12
CA TYR A 163 1.41 -4.90 1.04
C TYR A 163 1.09 -6.07 1.96
N LEU A 164 1.87 -7.14 1.88
CA LEU A 164 1.82 -8.29 2.77
C LEU A 164 2.64 -7.95 4.03
N GLN A 165 1.97 -7.55 5.11
CA GLN A 165 2.59 -7.11 6.36
C GLN A 165 2.41 -8.21 7.41
N GLN A 166 3.51 -8.82 7.86
CA GLN A 166 3.51 -9.84 8.93
C GLN A 166 2.69 -11.11 8.62
N PHE A 167 2.19 -11.24 7.40
CA PHE A 167 1.39 -12.35 6.91
C PHE A 167 2.03 -12.93 5.65
N MET A 168 2.18 -14.25 5.62
CA MET A 168 2.68 -15.00 4.48
C MET A 168 1.60 -16.00 4.06
N PRO A 169 0.93 -15.78 2.92
CA PRO A 169 0.01 -16.75 2.35
C PRO A 169 0.74 -18.06 2.02
N GLU A 170 -0.02 -19.14 1.86
CA GLU A 170 0.51 -20.35 1.24
C GLU A 170 1.07 -20.05 -0.15
N VAL A 171 2.07 -20.82 -0.57
CA VAL A 171 2.79 -20.56 -1.83
C VAL A 171 1.83 -20.56 -3.02
N GLU A 172 0.87 -21.48 -3.04
CA GLU A 172 -0.17 -21.59 -4.06
C GLU A 172 -1.09 -20.36 -4.07
N GLN A 173 -1.47 -19.86 -2.90
CA GLN A 173 -2.29 -18.65 -2.77
C GLN A 173 -1.53 -17.40 -3.22
N LEU A 174 -0.24 -17.31 -2.90
CA LEU A 174 0.62 -16.21 -3.28
C LEU A 174 0.87 -16.17 -4.79
N LEU A 175 1.12 -17.32 -5.41
CA LEU A 175 1.38 -17.45 -6.84
C LEU A 175 0.12 -17.34 -7.70
N SER A 176 -1.07 -17.55 -7.12
CA SER A 176 -2.35 -17.33 -7.80
C SER A 176 -2.80 -15.87 -7.81
N LEU A 177 -2.04 -14.96 -7.18
CA LEU A 177 -2.32 -13.54 -7.23
C LEU A 177 -2.18 -13.00 -8.66
N PRO A 178 -3.09 -12.10 -9.10
CA PRO A 178 -2.96 -11.48 -10.42
C PRO A 178 -1.67 -10.63 -10.50
N PRO A 179 -1.13 -10.39 -11.71
CA PRO A 179 -0.03 -9.46 -11.90
C PRO A 179 -0.32 -8.09 -11.29
N MET A 180 0.66 -7.52 -10.61
CA MET A 180 0.53 -6.25 -9.87
C MET A 180 1.57 -5.26 -10.36
N LYS A 181 1.25 -3.98 -10.15
CA LYS A 181 2.22 -2.91 -10.38
C LYS A 181 3.36 -3.03 -9.37
N GLU A 182 3.01 -3.20 -8.09
CA GLU A 182 3.97 -3.34 -6.99
C GLU A 182 3.49 -4.41 -5.99
N MET A 183 4.42 -5.23 -5.51
CA MET A 183 4.18 -6.17 -4.41
C MET A 183 5.25 -5.95 -3.35
N HIS A 184 4.81 -5.64 -2.13
CA HIS A 184 5.64 -5.42 -0.96
C HIS A 184 5.40 -6.53 0.05
N MET A 185 6.44 -7.25 0.44
CA MET A 185 6.35 -8.38 1.37
C MET A 185 7.24 -8.14 2.57
N VAL A 186 6.65 -8.01 3.76
CA VAL A 186 7.35 -8.00 5.04
C VAL A 186 7.11 -9.35 5.71
N VAL A 187 7.85 -10.36 5.24
CA VAL A 187 7.65 -11.75 5.66
C VAL A 187 8.38 -12.01 6.98
N PRO A 188 7.81 -12.80 7.90
CA PRO A 188 8.57 -13.38 9.02
C PRO A 188 9.86 -14.06 8.51
N ARG A 189 10.90 -14.16 9.36
CA ARG A 189 12.15 -14.85 8.97
C ARG A 189 11.93 -16.34 8.67
N THR A 190 10.89 -16.92 9.26
CA THR A 190 10.57 -18.34 9.16
C THR A 190 9.06 -18.50 8.96
N PRO A 191 8.61 -19.22 7.91
CA PRO A 191 9.42 -19.82 6.84
C PRO A 191 9.96 -18.77 5.86
N SER A 192 11.14 -19.02 5.30
CA SER A 192 11.71 -18.21 4.21
C SER A 192 11.09 -18.55 2.86
N ILE A 193 10.94 -17.57 1.99
CA ILE A 193 10.58 -17.75 0.58
C ILE A 193 11.69 -18.51 -0.13
N SER A 194 11.35 -19.61 -0.81
CA SER A 194 12.30 -20.35 -1.63
C SER A 194 12.74 -19.54 -2.87
N ALA A 195 13.93 -19.79 -3.40
CA ALA A 195 14.38 -19.19 -4.66
C ALA A 195 13.41 -19.44 -5.83
N ALA A 196 12.84 -20.65 -5.91
CA ALA A 196 11.86 -21.01 -6.93
C ALA A 196 10.60 -20.13 -6.85
N THR A 197 10.04 -19.97 -5.66
CA THR A 197 8.89 -19.08 -5.42
C THR A 197 9.25 -17.63 -5.77
N PHE A 198 10.43 -17.17 -5.34
CA PHE A 198 10.91 -15.83 -5.66
C PHE A 198 11.00 -15.56 -7.16
N PHE A 199 11.55 -16.48 -7.96
CA PHE A 199 11.63 -16.31 -9.42
C PHE A 199 10.26 -16.23 -10.08
N GLN A 200 9.31 -17.04 -9.63
CA GLN A 200 7.94 -16.99 -10.14
C GLN A 200 7.29 -15.64 -9.82
N LEU A 201 7.50 -15.10 -8.62
CA LEU A 201 6.99 -13.78 -8.24
C LEU A 201 7.63 -12.64 -9.05
N ILE A 202 8.95 -12.65 -9.24
CA ILE A 202 9.62 -11.63 -10.07
C ILE A 202 9.09 -11.69 -11.50
N THR A 203 8.80 -12.88 -12.01
CA THR A 203 8.26 -13.07 -13.36
C THR A 203 6.80 -12.62 -13.45
N ALA A 204 6.03 -12.72 -12.37
CA ALA A 204 4.63 -12.30 -12.34
C ALA A 204 4.45 -10.78 -12.16
N HIS A 205 5.29 -10.13 -11.34
CA HIS A 205 5.07 -8.74 -10.92
C HIS A 205 6.08 -7.75 -11.52
N LYS A 206 5.67 -6.49 -11.75
CA LYS A 206 6.56 -5.45 -12.28
C LYS A 206 7.62 -5.06 -11.25
N LEU A 207 7.17 -4.70 -10.04
CA LEU A 207 8.02 -4.31 -8.93
C LEU A 207 7.77 -5.27 -7.76
N LEU A 208 8.81 -5.97 -7.31
CA LEU A 208 8.75 -6.91 -6.19
C LEU A 208 9.74 -6.48 -5.10
N HIS A 209 9.24 -6.09 -3.94
CA HIS A 209 10.04 -5.72 -2.79
C HIS A 209 9.81 -6.72 -1.65
N ILE A 210 10.82 -7.54 -1.37
CA ILE A 210 10.82 -8.44 -0.22
C ILE A 210 11.73 -7.82 0.84
N TYR A 211 11.08 -7.36 1.90
CA TYR A 211 11.72 -6.81 3.08
C TYR A 211 12.04 -7.94 4.06
N ARG A 212 13.06 -7.67 4.89
CA ARG A 212 13.68 -8.64 5.81
C ARG A 212 14.39 -9.76 5.04
N GLU A 213 15.28 -10.45 5.75
CA GLU A 213 16.13 -11.52 5.22
C GLU A 213 15.32 -12.80 4.96
N SER A 214 14.30 -12.69 4.11
CA SER A 214 13.22 -13.66 4.00
C SER A 214 13.26 -14.47 2.71
N VAL A 215 14.28 -14.30 1.87
CA VAL A 215 14.49 -15.14 0.67
C VAL A 215 15.68 -16.05 0.90
N ALA A 216 15.44 -17.36 0.88
CA ALA A 216 16.48 -18.38 0.83
C ALA A 216 16.98 -18.49 -0.62
N ILE A 217 18.01 -17.71 -0.94
CA ILE A 217 18.65 -17.68 -2.25
C ILE A 217 20.17 -17.84 -2.09
N ASN A 218 20.80 -18.61 -2.96
CA ASN A 218 22.26 -18.70 -3.06
C ASN A 218 22.79 -17.84 -4.22
N TRP A 219 24.11 -17.75 -4.35
CA TRP A 219 24.74 -16.90 -5.36
C TRP A 219 24.41 -17.30 -6.82
N GLN A 220 24.36 -18.60 -7.12
CA GLN A 220 24.04 -19.08 -8.48
C GLN A 220 22.58 -18.77 -8.84
N GLU A 221 21.69 -18.94 -7.87
CA GLU A 221 20.28 -18.57 -8.02
C GLU A 221 20.11 -17.05 -8.21
N LEU A 222 20.86 -16.22 -7.49
CA LEU A 222 20.82 -14.77 -7.69
C LEU A 222 21.31 -14.38 -9.10
N LYS A 223 22.42 -14.97 -9.57
CA LYS A 223 22.90 -14.80 -10.95
C LYS A 223 21.81 -15.18 -11.96
N HIS A 224 21.10 -16.28 -11.72
CA HIS A 224 19.99 -16.70 -12.57
C HIS A 224 18.84 -15.68 -12.56
N ALA A 225 18.46 -15.15 -11.39
CA ALA A 225 17.46 -14.08 -11.28
C ALA A 225 17.87 -12.82 -12.09
N MET A 226 19.14 -12.42 -11.99
CA MET A 226 19.67 -11.27 -12.73
C MET A 226 19.60 -11.50 -14.23
N GLN A 227 19.96 -12.69 -14.70
CA GLN A 227 19.85 -13.08 -16.10
C GLN A 227 18.39 -13.03 -16.56
N MET A 228 17.46 -13.61 -15.80
CA MET A 228 16.02 -13.57 -16.11
C MET A 228 15.51 -12.14 -16.25
N ILE A 229 15.88 -11.24 -15.33
CA ILE A 229 15.48 -9.83 -15.39
C ILE A 229 16.12 -9.13 -16.60
N SER A 230 17.40 -9.37 -16.87
CA SER A 230 18.12 -8.73 -17.98
C SER A 230 17.62 -9.15 -19.37
N CYS A 231 17.06 -10.36 -19.48
CA CYS A 231 16.51 -10.90 -20.72
C CYS A 231 15.02 -10.55 -20.92
N ASP A 232 14.33 -10.01 -19.90
CA ASP A 232 12.93 -9.59 -20.05
C ASP A 232 12.88 -8.19 -20.69
N ALA A 233 12.13 -8.06 -21.77
CA ALA A 233 11.97 -6.76 -22.45
C ALA A 233 11.16 -5.75 -21.62
N ARG A 234 10.45 -6.21 -20.57
CA ARG A 234 9.69 -5.35 -19.66
C ARG A 234 10.58 -4.77 -18.59
N GLU A 235 10.33 -3.50 -18.26
CA GLU A 235 10.91 -2.86 -17.08
C GLU A 235 10.45 -3.59 -15.80
N ARG A 236 11.40 -4.18 -15.07
CA ARG A 236 11.16 -4.85 -13.79
C ARG A 236 12.15 -4.42 -12.73
N THR A 237 11.75 -4.52 -11.48
CA THR A 237 12.66 -4.32 -10.35
C THR A 237 12.36 -5.33 -9.26
N ALA A 238 13.40 -6.01 -8.79
CA ALA A 238 13.35 -6.86 -7.61
C ALA A 238 14.26 -6.25 -6.54
N ARG A 239 13.71 -6.08 -5.34
CA ARG A 239 14.47 -5.67 -4.16
C ARG A 239 14.39 -6.78 -3.13
N VAL A 240 15.54 -7.29 -2.73
CA VAL A 240 15.70 -8.30 -1.68
C VAL A 240 16.70 -7.81 -0.65
N ILE A 241 16.53 -8.23 0.61
CA ILE A 241 17.50 -8.02 1.67
C ILE A 241 18.17 -9.36 1.95
N VAL A 242 19.49 -9.36 1.92
CA VAL A 242 20.32 -10.56 2.13
C VAL A 242 21.16 -10.36 3.38
N ARG A 243 21.41 -11.45 4.11
CA ARG A 243 22.25 -11.40 5.30
C ARG A 243 23.70 -11.09 4.92
N ASN A 244 24.42 -10.40 5.80
CA ASN A 244 25.83 -10.08 5.58
C ASN A 244 26.70 -11.33 5.42
N ASP A 245 26.45 -12.40 6.18
CA ASP A 245 27.19 -13.67 6.08
C ASP A 245 26.94 -14.36 4.72
N SER A 246 25.70 -14.35 4.22
CA SER A 246 25.39 -14.83 2.87
C SER A 246 26.14 -14.00 1.81
N MET A 247 26.09 -12.67 1.91
CA MET A 247 26.79 -11.78 0.98
C MET A 247 28.31 -12.03 0.99
N VAL A 248 28.93 -12.13 2.16
CA VAL A 248 30.36 -12.46 2.31
C VAL A 248 30.66 -13.82 1.71
N GLY A 249 29.80 -14.83 1.94
CA GLY A 249 29.93 -16.15 1.33
C GLY A 249 29.91 -16.09 -0.20
N TRP A 250 29.03 -15.27 -0.78
CA TRP A 250 28.94 -15.10 -2.23
C TRP A 250 30.19 -14.41 -2.80
N LEU A 251 30.66 -13.34 -2.17
CA LEU A 251 31.88 -12.65 -2.57
C LEU A 251 33.10 -13.59 -2.51
N ARG A 252 33.24 -14.35 -1.42
CA ARG A 252 34.29 -15.38 -1.27
C ARG A 252 34.21 -16.45 -2.34
N SER A 253 33.01 -16.88 -2.74
CA SER A 253 32.83 -17.86 -3.83
C SER A 253 33.31 -17.37 -5.20
N GLU A 254 33.43 -16.05 -5.39
CA GLU A 254 33.97 -15.43 -6.61
C GLU A 254 35.46 -15.04 -6.49
N GLY A 255 36.12 -15.45 -5.40
CA GLY A 255 37.55 -15.23 -5.18
C GLY A 255 37.89 -13.92 -4.47
N LEU A 256 36.90 -13.16 -4.00
CA LEU A 256 37.16 -12.02 -3.12
C LEU A 256 37.52 -12.49 -1.71
N SER A 257 38.55 -11.87 -1.17
CA SER A 257 39.06 -12.12 0.18
C SER A 257 39.39 -10.81 0.88
N GLU A 258 39.63 -10.86 2.18
CA GLU A 258 40.03 -9.67 2.96
C GLU A 258 41.36 -9.07 2.49
N SER A 259 42.21 -9.87 1.83
CA SER A 259 43.46 -9.43 1.22
C SER A 259 43.30 -8.90 -0.21
N THR A 260 42.08 -8.81 -0.74
CA THR A 260 41.86 -8.31 -2.10
C THR A 260 42.07 -6.80 -2.14
N GLU A 261 42.94 -6.33 -3.03
CA GLU A 261 43.21 -4.89 -3.16
C GLU A 261 42.02 -4.13 -3.76
N PRO A 262 41.76 -2.88 -3.34
CA PRO A 262 40.76 -2.02 -3.97
C PRO A 262 40.95 -1.91 -5.48
N ARG A 263 39.85 -1.80 -6.24
CA ARG A 263 39.76 -1.81 -7.71
C ARG A 263 40.14 -3.13 -8.38
N THR A 264 40.44 -4.18 -7.61
CA THR A 264 40.57 -5.53 -8.18
C THR A 264 39.20 -6.00 -8.66
N ILE A 265 39.17 -6.50 -9.91
CA ILE A 265 37.98 -7.10 -10.51
C ILE A 265 38.09 -8.62 -10.38
N CYS A 266 37.25 -9.23 -9.54
CA CYS A 266 37.16 -10.67 -9.38
C CYS A 266 35.85 -11.18 -9.97
N ARG A 267 35.93 -11.84 -11.13
CA ARG A 267 34.81 -12.58 -11.79
C ARG A 267 33.48 -11.80 -11.87
N GLY A 268 33.57 -10.49 -12.10
CA GLY A 268 32.42 -9.60 -12.28
C GLY A 268 32.11 -8.69 -11.09
N PHE A 269 32.85 -8.79 -9.98
CA PHE A 269 32.80 -7.83 -8.88
C PHE A 269 34.02 -6.93 -8.86
N GLU A 270 33.81 -5.63 -8.74
CA GLU A 270 34.86 -4.66 -8.44
C GLU A 270 34.79 -4.26 -6.96
N LEU A 271 35.91 -4.38 -6.25
CA LEU A 271 36.01 -3.89 -4.88
C LEU A 271 36.21 -2.37 -4.89
N ILE A 272 35.16 -1.61 -4.59
CA ILE A 272 35.25 -0.15 -4.44
C ILE A 272 35.58 0.16 -2.97
N ALA A 273 36.79 0.63 -2.69
CA ALA A 273 37.13 1.14 -1.37
C ALA A 273 36.44 2.49 -1.15
N ASN A 274 35.39 2.50 -0.31
CA ASN A 274 34.89 3.74 0.26
C ASN A 274 35.93 4.20 1.28
N ARG A 275 36.77 5.17 0.92
CA ARG A 275 37.50 5.94 1.94
C ARG A 275 36.44 6.63 2.78
N THR A 276 36.17 6.13 3.98
CA THR A 276 35.47 6.91 5.00
C THR A 276 36.29 8.19 5.20
N PRO A 277 35.73 9.39 5.02
CA PRO A 277 36.47 10.63 5.24
C PRO A 277 36.62 10.85 6.75
N GLN A 278 37.52 10.10 7.39
CA GLN A 278 37.99 10.36 8.74
C GLN A 278 39.48 10.04 8.79
N GLN A 279 40.24 10.95 9.41
CA GLN A 279 41.70 10.99 9.61
C GLN A 279 42.52 11.62 8.47
N SER A 280 42.43 12.95 8.36
CA SER A 280 43.55 13.81 7.98
C SER A 280 43.40 15.13 8.74
N ALA A 281 43.53 15.07 10.07
CA ALA A 281 43.56 16.23 10.96
C ALA A 281 44.24 15.82 12.27
N GLU A 282 45.50 15.39 12.19
CA GLU A 282 46.42 15.21 13.32
C GLU A 282 47.78 14.94 12.67
N ASP A 283 48.46 16.02 12.28
CA ASP A 283 49.91 16.13 12.11
C ASP A 283 50.21 17.51 11.50
N ASP A 284 49.88 18.56 12.25
CA ASP A 284 50.38 19.92 12.01
C ASP A 284 50.12 20.74 13.29
N HIS A 285 50.82 20.41 14.36
CA HIS A 285 51.19 21.34 15.44
C HIS A 285 52.16 20.64 16.39
N ASP A 286 53.45 20.90 16.21
CA ASP A 286 54.38 21.18 17.32
C ASP A 286 55.63 21.84 16.73
N ASN A 287 55.54 23.16 16.57
CA ASN A 287 56.67 24.08 16.65
C ASN A 287 56.43 24.93 17.89
N ASP A 288 57.15 24.62 18.96
CA ASP A 288 57.79 25.57 19.90
C ASP A 288 58.80 24.82 20.78
#